data_AF-A0A0K0DED9-F1
#
_entry.id   AF-A0A0K0DED9-F1
#
_cell.length_a   1.000
_cell.length_b   1.000
_cell.length_c   1.000
_cell.angle_alpha   90.00
_cell.angle_beta   90.00
_cell.angle_gamma   90.00
#
_symmetry.space_group_name_H-M   'P 1'
#
loop_
_entity.id
_entity.type
_entity.pdbx_description
1 polymer ?
#
loop_
_entity_poly.entity_id
_entity_poly.type
_entity_poly.pdbx_seq_one_letter_code
_entity_poly.pdbx_strand_id
1 'polypeptide(L)' 'MPTLDWDNMGVKINGRQLHHLRFADDIVLMTPDISQAARMLADFDKACGKIGLRLNLTKTMFMKNGLVSFAPFTQRYEYL' A
#
# COMPACT_ATOMS: atom_id res chain seq x y z
N MET A 1 -5.93 8.62 11.37
CA MET A 1 -5.38 9.06 10.08
C MET A 1 -6.37 10.03 9.47
N PRO A 2 -5.94 11.02 8.66
CA PRO A 2 -6.86 11.74 7.79
C PRO A 2 -7.74 10.72 7.05
N THR A 3 -9.04 10.97 6.96
CA THR A 3 -9.95 10.05 6.26
C THR A 3 -9.57 10.06 4.78
N LEU A 4 -8.93 8.98 4.33
CA LEU A 4 -8.62 8.74 2.92
C LEU A 4 -9.83 8.04 2.32
N ASP A 5 -10.33 8.57 1.22
CA ASP A 5 -11.47 7.99 0.49
C ASP A 5 -11.00 6.77 -0.29
N TRP A 6 -11.02 5.63 0.39
CA TRP A 6 -10.59 4.33 -0.12
C TRP A 6 -11.74 3.34 -0.21
N ASP A 7 -13.01 3.79 -0.15
CA ASP A 7 -14.19 2.92 -0.08
C ASP A 7 -14.25 1.89 -1.22
N ASN A 8 -13.70 2.25 -2.39
CA ASN A 8 -13.61 1.38 -3.58
C ASN A 8 -12.25 0.69 -3.78
N MET A 9 -11.31 0.88 -2.86
CA MET A 9 -9.95 0.31 -2.91
C MET A 9 -9.77 -0.79 -1.88
N GLY A 10 -8.88 -1.75 -2.12
CA GLY A 10 -8.50 -2.78 -1.17
C GLY A 10 -9.12 -4.16 -1.42
N VAL A 11 -9.06 -5.06 -0.45
CA VAL A 11 -9.47 -6.46 -0.62
C VAL A 11 -10.76 -6.76 0.14
N LYS A 12 -11.74 -7.36 -0.54
CA LYS A 12 -13.00 -7.77 0.08
C LYS A 12 -12.87 -9.16 0.70
N ILE A 13 -13.04 -9.27 2.02
CA ILE A 13 -13.02 -10.53 2.77
C ILE A 13 -14.31 -10.63 3.57
N ASN A 14 -15.08 -11.72 3.37
CA ASN A 14 -16.35 -11.97 4.06
C ASN A 14 -17.32 -10.78 4.02
N GLY A 15 -17.43 -10.12 2.87
CA GLY A 15 -18.29 -8.95 2.69
C GLY A 15 -17.73 -7.63 3.19
N ARG A 16 -16.58 -7.62 3.88
CA ARG A 16 -15.93 -6.41 4.41
C ARG A 16 -14.78 -5.98 3.51
N GLN A 17 -14.69 -4.69 3.23
CA GLN A 17 -13.58 -4.09 2.50
C GLN A 17 -12.42 -3.84 3.48
N LEU A 18 -11.26 -4.44 3.24
CA LEU A 18 -10.06 -4.28 4.05
C LEU A 18 -9.02 -3.45 3.27
N HIS A 19 -8.64 -2.31 3.85
CA HIS A 19 -7.69 -1.38 3.24
C HIS A 19 -6.30 -1.47 3.84
N HIS A 20 -6.21 -1.60 5.17
CA HIS A 20 -4.93 -1.57 5.86
C HIS A 20 -4.94 -2.33 7.19
N LEU A 21 -3.73 -2.70 7.64
CA LEU A 21 -3.41 -3.13 9.00
C LEU A 21 -2.32 -2.21 9.53
N ARG A 22 -2.40 -1.82 10.80
CA ARG A 22 -1.39 -0.97 11.44
C ARG A 22 -0.97 -1.55 12.77
N PHE A 23 0.33 -1.54 13.03
CA PHE A 23 0.90 -1.82 14.35
C PHE A 23 2.06 -0.86 14.60
N ALA A 24 2.01 -0.11 15.71
CA ALA A 24 2.99 0.95 16.01
C ALA A 24 3.18 1.93 14.83
N ASP A 25 4.41 2.03 14.31
CA ASP A 25 4.83 2.82 13.15
C ASP A 25 4.73 2.07 11.81
N ASP A 26 4.50 0.75 11.84
CA ASP A 26 4.34 -0.06 10.64
C ASP A 26 2.89 -0.08 10.15
N ILE A 27 2.72 0.00 8.82
CA ILE A 27 1.44 -0.12 8.14
C ILE A 27 1.57 -1.02 6.91
N VAL A 28 0.57 -1.87 6.74
CA VAL A 28 0.38 -2.69 5.54
C VAL A 28 -0.86 -2.18 4.81
N LEU A 29 -0.71 -1.82 3.54
CA LEU A 29 -1.82 -1.53 2.65
C LEU A 29 -2.16 -2.80 1.86
N MET A 30 -3.43 -3.17 1.83
CA MET A 30 -3.91 -4.36 1.12
C MET A 30 -4.64 -3.91 -0.12
N THR A 31 -4.20 -4.37 -1.30
CA THR A 31 -4.81 -4.04 -2.60
C THR A 31 -4.92 -5.30 -3.47
N PRO A 32 -5.87 -5.34 -4.42
CA PRO A 32 -6.00 -6.46 -5.35
C PRO A 32 -4.97 -6.40 -6.48
N ASP A 33 -4.46 -5.21 -6.80
CA ASP A 33 -3.53 -4.97 -7.90
C ASP A 33 -2.53 -3.83 -7.59
N ILE A 34 -1.48 -3.76 -8.40
CA ILE A 34 -0.38 -2.79 -8.24
C ILE A 34 -0.79 -1.35 -8.54
N SER A 35 -1.76 -1.14 -9.44
CA SER A 35 -2.25 0.19 -9.81
C SER A 35 -3.01 0.82 -8.65
N GLN A 36 -3.85 0.04 -7.96
CA GLN A 36 -4.47 0.46 -6.70
C GLN A 36 -3.41 0.66 -5.61
N ALA A 37 -2.40 -0.21 -5.52
CA ALA A 37 -1.34 -0.08 -4.53
C ALA A 37 -0.56 1.23 -4.68
N ALA A 38 -0.21 1.61 -5.92
CA ALA A 38 0.47 2.86 -6.21
C ALA A 38 -0.38 4.09 -5.83
N ARG A 39 -1.69 4.07 -6.13
CA ARG A 39 -2.63 5.13 -5.76
C ARG A 39 -2.77 5.26 -4.25
N MET A 40 -3.01 4.16 -3.54
CA MET A 40 -3.12 4.16 -2.09
C MET A 40 -1.82 4.62 -1.42
N LEU A 41 -0.66 4.20 -1.94
CA LEU A 41 0.63 4.65 -1.42
C LEU A 41 0.83 6.16 -1.59
N ALA A 42 0.48 6.71 -2.76
CA ALA A 42 0.60 8.14 -3.04
C ALA A 42 -0.36 8.98 -2.17
N ASP A 43 -1.60 8.55 -2.02
CA ASP A 43 -2.58 9.19 -1.13
C ASP A 43 -2.13 9.14 0.33
N PHE A 44 -1.55 8.02 0.73
CA PHE A 44 -1.03 7.82 2.08
C PHE A 44 0.17 8.71 2.38
N ASP A 45 1.17 8.78 1.48
CA ASP A 45 2.32 9.68 1.63
C ASP A 45 1.90 11.15 1.70
N LYS A 46 0.94 11.56 0.85
CA LYS A 46 0.35 12.90 0.88
C LYS A 46 -0.33 13.20 2.22
N ALA A 47 -1.05 12.24 2.80
CA ALA A 47 -1.69 12.38 4.10
C ALA A 47 -0.67 12.48 5.24
N CYS A 48 0.41 11.69 5.19
CA CYS A 48 1.53 11.78 6.12
C CYS A 48 2.20 13.15 6.07
N GLY A 49 2.43 13.69 4.86
CA GLY A 49 3.04 15.01 4.67
C GLY A 49 2.26 16.15 5.34
N LYS A 50 0.93 16.06 5.39
CA LYS A 50 0.07 17.06 6.06
C LYS A 50 0.29 17.14 7.58
N ILE A 51 0.80 16.07 8.19
CA ILE A 51 1.10 15.99 9.62
C ILE A 51 2.61 15.97 9.90
N GLY A 52 3.44 16.33 8.91
CA GLY A 52 4.89 16.39 9.04
C GLY A 52 5.60 15.03 9.06
N LEU A 53 4.92 13.96 8.64
CA LEU A 53 5.49 12.62 8.51
C LEU A 53 5.82 12.31 7.05
N ARG A 54 6.76 11.38 6.84
CA ARG A 54 7.14 10.87 5.52
C ARG A 54 7.32 9.37 5.55
N LEU A 55 6.95 8.70 4.47
CA LEU A 55 7.23 7.28 4.31
C LEU A 55 8.72 7.00 4.17
N ASN A 56 9.19 5.94 4.81
CA ASN A 56 10.53 5.41 4.58
C ASN A 56 10.51 4.41 3.43
N LEU A 57 10.68 4.92 2.20
CA LEU A 57 10.64 4.11 0.97
C LEU A 57 11.74 3.02 0.93
N THR A 58 12.84 3.18 1.66
CA THR A 58 13.89 2.16 1.77
C THR A 58 13.43 0.94 2.57
N LYS A 59 12.48 1.13 3.49
CA LYS A 59 11.88 0.05 4.30
C LYS A 59 10.56 -0.46 3.72
N THR A 60 9.87 0.34 2.90
CA THR A 60 8.61 -0.04 2.27
C THR A 60 8.84 -1.13 1.23
N MET A 61 8.15 -2.26 1.37
CA MET A 61 8.25 -3.39 0.46
C MET A 61 6.86 -3.77 -0.06
N PHE A 62 6.76 -4.02 -1.37
CA PHE A 62 5.59 -4.68 -1.94
C PHE A 62 5.66 -6.18 -1.68
N MET A 63 4.58 -6.73 -1.13
CA MET A 63 4.41 -8.16 -0.95
C MET A 63 3.24 -8.61 -1.81
N LYS A 64 3.47 -9.62 -2.65
CA LYS A 64 2.40 -10.31 -3.37
C LYS A 64 2.12 -11.62 -2.67
N ASN A 65 0.85 -11.93 -2.45
CA ASN A 65 0.50 -13.28 -2.03
C ASN A 65 0.76 -14.21 -3.22
N GLY A 66 1.70 -15.15 -3.08
CA GLY A 66 1.98 -16.15 -4.09
C GLY A 66 1.91 -17.53 -3.49
N LEU A 67 1.41 -18.51 -4.24
CA LEU A 67 2.33 -19.60 -4.53
C LEU A 67 3.40 -18.95 -5.41
N VAL A 68 4.62 -18.62 -4.93
CA VAL A 68 5.84 -18.33 -5.75
C VAL A 68 6.94 -17.61 -4.95
N SER A 69 8.18 -18.00 -5.28
CA SER A 69 9.50 -17.47 -4.91
C SER A 69 9.64 -15.94 -4.93
N PHE A 70 10.32 -15.42 -3.91
CA PHE A 70 10.71 -14.03 -3.76
C PHE A 70 11.82 -13.64 -4.77
N ALA A 71 11.63 -12.52 -5.46
CA ALA A 71 12.73 -11.75 -6.04
C ALA A 71 12.54 -10.27 -5.64
N PRO A 72 13.56 -9.60 -5.09
CA PRO A 72 13.48 -8.19 -4.74
C PRO A 72 13.42 -7.33 -6.02
N PHE A 73 12.55 -6.33 -6.03
CA PHE A 73 12.39 -5.43 -7.17
C PHE A 73 13.52 -4.39 -7.17
N THR A 74 14.35 -4.41 -8.21
CA THR A 74 15.26 -3.31 -8.55
C THR A 74 14.55 -2.40 -9.55
N GLN A 75 14.51 -1.11 -9.27
CA GLN A 75 13.79 -0.10 -10.02
C GLN A 75 14.26 -0.04 -11.49
N ARG A 76 13.50 -0.62 -12.42
CA ARG A 76 13.51 -0.26 -13.84
C ARG A 76 12.08 -0.14 -14.34
N TYR A 77 11.79 1.03 -14.91
CA TYR A 77 10.55 1.35 -15.61
C TYR A 77 10.44 0.43 -16.82
N GLU A 78 9.56 -0.55 -16.75
CA GLU A 78 8.95 -1.19 -17.92
C GLU A 78 7.87 -2.10 -17.37
N TYR A 79 6.61 -1.69 -17.53
CA TYR A 79 5.43 -2.50 -17.86
C TYR A 79 4.28 -1.48 -18.00
N LEU A 80 4.20 -0.92 -19.22
CA LEU A 80 2.90 -0.57 -19.80
C LEU A 80 2.07 -1.86 -19.94
#